data_AF-A0A8H7NN86-F1
#
_entry.id   AF-A0A8H7NN86-F1
#
_cell.length_a   1.000
_cell.length_b   1.000
_cell.length_c   1.000
_cell.angle_alpha   90.00
_cell.angle_beta   90.00
_cell.angle_gamma   90.00
#
_symmetry.space_group_name_H-M   'P 1'
#
loop_
_entity.id
_entity.type
_entity.pdbx_description
1 polymer ?
#
loop_
_entity_poly.entity_id
_entity_poly.type
_entity_poly.pdbx_seq_one_letter_code
_entity_poly.pdbx_strand_id
1 'polypeptide(L)'
;MPLEWNITLSKDTVVQSWLGNGAVGQIAAKGQKVIDSNYNYYYLDCGRGQWLDFDTPVWSTYYPFNDWCNPIKNWRLIYSYEPRDGVPDEYKDNVLGGEMAVWTETIDPVSLDTIVWPRAGVAAEVWWSGRTDAQGNNRTQYDARPRLSEQRERMLTRGVRGTPITQQWCDMNVVGDCGQPS
;
A
#
# COMPACT_ATOMS: atom_id res chain seq x y z
N MET A 1 -11.01 -10.35 -14.60
CA MET A 1 -11.99 -9.61 -15.44
C MET A 1 -11.49 -9.26 -16.86
N PRO A 2 -10.69 -8.21 -17.16
CA PRO A 2 -10.20 -7.97 -18.55
C PRO A 2 -9.02 -8.86 -19.01
N LEU A 3 -8.38 -9.54 -18.06
CA LEU A 3 -7.30 -10.50 -18.34
C LEU A 3 -7.80 -11.94 -18.48
N GLU A 4 -8.95 -12.26 -17.88
CA GLU A 4 -9.51 -13.62 -17.82
C GLU A 4 -10.67 -13.82 -18.79
N TRP A 5 -11.47 -12.76 -18.98
CA TRP A 5 -12.64 -12.80 -19.84
C TRP A 5 -12.30 -12.09 -21.15
N ASN A 6 -12.68 -12.68 -22.28
CA ASN A 6 -12.41 -12.14 -23.62
C ASN A 6 -13.34 -10.94 -23.92
N ILE A 7 -13.14 -9.85 -23.20
CA ILE A 7 -13.88 -8.60 -23.35
C ILE A 7 -13.03 -7.57 -24.10
N THR A 8 -13.64 -6.87 -25.05
CA THR A 8 -13.01 -5.75 -25.74
C THR A 8 -13.36 -4.47 -25.01
N LEU A 9 -12.36 -3.83 -24.39
CA LEU A 9 -12.51 -2.52 -23.76
C LEU A 9 -12.12 -1.41 -24.74
N SER A 10 -12.82 -0.27 -24.70
CA SER A 10 -12.38 0.95 -25.39
C SER A 10 -11.00 1.37 -24.89
N LYS A 11 -10.21 2.02 -25.74
CA LYS A 11 -8.88 2.56 -25.36
C LYS A 11 -8.96 3.76 -24.41
N ASP A 12 -10.13 4.39 -24.34
CA ASP A 12 -10.40 5.49 -23.40
C ASP A 12 -10.78 5.00 -21.99
N THR A 13 -10.93 3.69 -21.80
CA THR A 13 -11.25 3.11 -20.50
C THR A 13 -9.99 2.97 -19.65
N VAL A 14 -9.96 3.68 -18.52
CA VAL A 14 -8.94 3.44 -17.48
C VAL A 14 -9.33 2.19 -16.69
N VAL A 15 -8.38 1.26 -16.54
CA VAL A 15 -8.56 0.05 -15.76
C VAL A 15 -7.85 0.22 -14.41
N GLN A 16 -8.56 0.09 -13.31
CA GLN A 16 -7.94 -0.04 -12.00
C GLN A 16 -7.72 -1.52 -11.69
N SER A 17 -6.46 -1.92 -11.50
CA SER A 17 -6.11 -3.30 -11.18
C SER A 17 -5.77 -3.43 -9.71
N TRP A 18 -6.57 -4.20 -8.98
CA TRP A 18 -6.23 -4.61 -7.63
C TRP A 18 -5.40 -5.91 -7.59
N LEU A 19 -5.18 -6.57 -8.74
CA LEU A 19 -4.47 -7.84 -8.82
C LEU A 19 -2.95 -7.64 -8.83
N GLY A 20 -2.22 -8.58 -8.20
CA GLY A 20 -0.77 -8.71 -8.31
C GLY A 20 -0.32 -9.49 -9.56
N ASN A 21 0.85 -10.13 -9.47
CA ASN A 21 1.39 -11.06 -10.49
C ASN A 21 1.54 -10.45 -11.90
N GLY A 22 1.92 -9.18 -11.99
CA GLY A 22 2.17 -8.50 -13.27
C GLY A 22 0.90 -8.09 -14.03
N ALA A 23 -0.28 -8.16 -13.41
CA ALA A 23 -1.54 -7.75 -14.03
C ALA A 23 -1.48 -6.33 -14.62
N VAL A 24 -0.87 -5.39 -13.91
CA VAL A 24 -0.66 -4.00 -14.38
C VAL A 24 0.11 -3.99 -15.71
N GLY A 25 1.22 -4.73 -15.80
CA GLY A 25 2.01 -4.83 -17.02
C GLY A 25 1.25 -5.47 -18.18
N GLN A 26 0.45 -6.51 -17.91
CA GLN A 26 -0.38 -7.15 -18.93
C GLN A 26 -1.49 -6.23 -19.46
N ILE A 27 -2.12 -5.44 -18.58
CA ILE A 27 -3.13 -4.45 -18.96
C ILE A 27 -2.47 -3.32 -19.78
N ALA A 28 -1.32 -2.82 -19.32
CA ALA A 28 -0.54 -1.80 -20.01
C ALA A 28 -0.08 -2.26 -21.40
N ALA A 29 0.36 -3.52 -21.55
CA ALA A 29 0.77 -4.12 -22.82
C ALA A 29 -0.38 -4.29 -23.82
N LYS A 30 -1.62 -4.47 -23.32
CA LYS A 30 -2.84 -4.39 -24.15
C LYS A 30 -3.17 -2.95 -24.58
N GLY A 31 -2.35 -1.97 -24.24
CA GLY A 31 -2.50 -0.56 -24.59
C GLY A 31 -3.64 0.13 -23.84
N GLN A 32 -4.01 -0.36 -22.66
CA GLN A 32 -4.98 0.29 -21.77
C GLN A 32 -4.26 1.16 -20.75
N LYS A 33 -4.88 2.29 -20.38
CA LYS A 33 -4.41 3.06 -19.23
C LYS A 33 -4.77 2.34 -17.94
N VAL A 34 -3.85 2.29 -16.99
CA VAL A 34 -4.01 1.51 -15.76
C VAL A 34 -3.64 2.31 -14.51
N ILE A 35 -4.47 2.15 -13.47
CA ILE A 35 -4.20 2.57 -12.09
C ILE A 35 -3.88 1.30 -11.29
N ASP A 36 -2.78 1.34 -10.56
CA ASP A 36 -2.38 0.22 -9.71
C ASP A 36 -2.96 0.35 -8.29
N SER A 37 -3.73 -0.66 -7.89
CA SER A 37 -4.26 -0.82 -6.53
C SER A 37 -3.95 -2.21 -5.99
N ASN A 38 -2.81 -2.80 -6.40
CA ASN A 38 -2.39 -4.16 -6.03
C ASN A 38 -2.61 -4.46 -4.54
N TYR A 39 -3.51 -5.40 -4.24
CA TYR A 39 -3.94 -5.74 -2.88
C TYR A 39 -2.80 -6.20 -1.99
N ASN A 40 -1.68 -6.68 -2.57
CA ASN A 40 -0.50 -7.09 -1.82
C ASN A 40 0.23 -5.90 -1.17
N TYR A 41 -0.02 -4.67 -1.63
CA TYR A 41 0.67 -3.46 -1.17
C TYR A 41 -0.29 -2.35 -0.74
N TYR A 42 -1.39 -2.14 -1.47
CA TYR A 42 -2.17 -0.89 -1.39
C TYR A 42 -3.57 -1.03 -0.78
N TYR A 43 -3.94 -2.20 -0.25
CA TYR A 43 -5.18 -2.35 0.53
C TYR A 43 -4.90 -2.05 2.02
N LEU A 44 -5.47 -0.97 2.52
CA LEU A 44 -5.20 -0.45 3.86
C LEU A 44 -6.05 -1.12 4.95
N ASP A 45 -7.15 -1.76 4.57
CA ASP A 45 -8.11 -2.45 5.44
C ASP A 45 -7.65 -3.85 5.91
N CYS A 46 -6.77 -4.50 5.15
CA CYS A 46 -6.31 -5.87 5.42
C CYS A 46 -5.61 -6.06 6.77
N GLY A 47 -5.63 -7.31 7.25
CA GLY A 47 -4.95 -7.75 8.46
C GLY A 47 -5.66 -7.38 9.77
N ARG A 48 -6.96 -7.11 9.70
CA ARG A 48 -7.83 -6.77 10.83
C ARG A 48 -8.79 -7.89 11.22
N GLY A 49 -8.82 -8.96 10.43
CA GLY A 49 -9.65 -10.13 10.67
C GLY A 49 -11.01 -10.06 9.97
N GLN A 50 -11.73 -11.17 10.04
CA GLN A 50 -13.07 -11.33 9.47
C GLN A 50 -14.09 -10.45 10.19
N TRP A 51 -15.05 -9.91 9.43
CA TRP A 51 -16.21 -9.17 9.95
C TRP A 51 -17.48 -10.02 10.06
N LEU A 52 -17.40 -11.28 9.65
CA LEU A 52 -18.50 -12.24 9.70
C LEU A 52 -18.45 -13.05 11.01
N ASP A 53 -19.62 -13.40 11.52
CA ASP A 53 -19.76 -14.34 12.64
C ASP A 53 -19.73 -15.80 12.13
N PHE A 54 -19.15 -16.69 12.93
CA PHE A 54 -19.02 -18.11 12.60
C PHE A 54 -19.67 -18.98 13.68
N ASP A 55 -20.57 -19.88 13.27
CA ASP A 55 -21.21 -20.84 14.17
C ASP A 55 -20.31 -22.06 14.47
N THR A 56 -20.70 -22.88 15.44
CA THR A 56 -20.08 -24.19 15.70
C THR A 56 -20.58 -25.22 14.69
N PRO A 57 -19.69 -26.03 14.06
CA PRO A 57 -18.24 -26.10 14.24
C PRO A 57 -17.43 -25.24 13.25
N VAL A 58 -18.09 -24.47 12.39
CA VAL A 58 -17.50 -23.72 11.26
C VAL A 58 -16.36 -22.81 11.72
N TRP A 59 -16.46 -22.19 12.89
CA TRP A 59 -15.44 -21.29 13.45
C TRP A 59 -14.02 -21.88 13.41
N SER A 60 -13.89 -23.19 13.66
CA SER A 60 -12.60 -23.89 13.72
C SER A 60 -11.84 -23.90 12.39
N THR A 61 -12.57 -23.81 11.27
CA THR A 61 -12.00 -23.72 9.92
C THR A 61 -11.40 -22.33 9.66
N TYR A 62 -11.95 -21.31 10.30
CA TYR A 62 -11.58 -19.93 10.04
C TYR A 62 -10.60 -19.36 11.08
N TYR A 63 -10.41 -19.99 12.23
CA TYR A 63 -9.42 -19.58 13.24
C TYR A 63 -8.00 -19.42 12.62
N PRO A 64 -7.27 -18.30 12.85
CA PRO A 64 -7.50 -17.23 13.83
C PRO A 64 -8.32 -16.05 13.28
N PHE A 65 -9.23 -16.30 12.35
CA PHE A 65 -10.18 -15.35 11.74
C PHE A 65 -9.51 -14.27 10.90
N ASN A 66 -8.46 -14.61 10.15
CA ASN A 66 -7.82 -13.67 9.24
C ASN A 66 -8.77 -13.27 8.10
N ASP A 67 -8.78 -11.99 7.73
CA ASP A 67 -9.36 -11.55 6.46
C ASP A 67 -8.57 -12.12 5.27
N TRP A 68 -9.20 -12.10 4.10
CA TRP A 68 -8.68 -12.76 2.90
C TRP A 68 -7.38 -12.14 2.36
N CYS A 69 -7.12 -10.87 2.68
CA CYS A 69 -5.96 -10.12 2.19
C CYS A 69 -4.89 -9.89 3.27
N ASN A 70 -4.96 -10.60 4.40
CA ASN A 70 -3.97 -10.61 5.46
C ASN A 70 -2.55 -10.88 4.89
N PRO A 71 -1.47 -10.27 5.46
CA PRO A 71 -1.40 -9.44 6.67
C PRO A 71 -1.61 -7.94 6.42
N ILE A 72 -1.55 -7.13 7.49
CA ILE A 72 -1.52 -5.66 7.41
C ILE A 72 -0.41 -5.22 6.46
N LYS A 73 -0.75 -4.32 5.54
CA LYS A 73 0.25 -3.67 4.67
C LYS A 73 0.95 -2.58 5.47
N ASN A 74 2.08 -2.94 6.07
CA ASN A 74 2.87 -2.01 6.88
C ASN A 74 3.61 -1.01 5.98
N TRP A 75 4.07 0.10 6.57
CA TRP A 75 4.71 1.19 5.80
C TRP A 75 5.96 0.74 5.04
N ARG A 76 6.72 -0.23 5.55
CA ARG A 76 7.95 -0.73 4.90
C ARG A 76 7.62 -1.51 3.63
N LEU A 77 6.52 -2.28 3.65
CA LEU A 77 6.01 -2.99 2.49
C LEU A 77 5.48 -2.03 1.43
N ILE A 78 4.71 -1.01 1.83
CA ILE A 78 4.22 0.02 0.91
C ILE A 78 5.41 0.77 0.29
N TYR A 79 6.39 1.14 1.11
CA TYR A 79 7.61 1.80 0.64
C TYR A 79 8.44 0.91 -0.29
N SER A 80 8.20 -0.41 -0.32
CA SER A 80 8.97 -1.35 -1.14
C SER A 80 8.41 -1.58 -2.55
N TYR A 81 7.38 -0.85 -2.96
CA TYR A 81 6.71 -1.07 -4.24
C TYR A 81 6.28 0.25 -4.89
N GLU A 82 6.37 0.34 -6.21
CA GLU A 82 5.80 1.43 -7.00
C GLU A 82 4.92 0.90 -8.14
N PRO A 83 3.95 1.70 -8.64
CA PRO A 83 2.98 1.25 -9.65
C PRO A 83 3.59 0.71 -10.96
N ARG A 84 4.82 1.13 -11.28
CA ARG A 84 5.53 0.76 -12.52
C ARG A 84 6.44 -0.45 -12.34
N ASP A 85 6.53 -1.02 -11.14
CA ASP A 85 7.37 -2.18 -10.87
C ASP A 85 6.97 -3.39 -11.72
N GLY A 86 7.96 -3.98 -12.40
CA GLY A 86 7.76 -5.14 -13.28
C GLY A 86 7.06 -4.84 -14.62
N VAL A 87 6.74 -3.58 -14.91
CA VAL A 87 6.18 -3.18 -16.21
C VAL A 87 7.33 -2.94 -17.20
N PRO A 88 7.33 -3.56 -18.40
CA PRO A 88 8.32 -3.27 -19.43
C PRO A 88 8.37 -1.79 -19.81
N ASP A 89 9.56 -1.26 -20.11
CA ASP A 89 9.76 0.19 -20.34
C ASP A 89 8.84 0.76 -21.42
N GLU A 90 8.60 0.01 -22.49
CA GLU A 90 7.71 0.38 -23.60
C GLU A 90 6.23 0.57 -23.19
N TYR A 91 5.82 0.05 -22.03
CA TYR A 91 4.44 0.15 -21.53
C TYR A 91 4.30 0.99 -20.26
N LYS A 92 5.40 1.51 -19.67
CA LYS A 92 5.35 2.27 -18.41
C LYS A 92 4.48 3.53 -18.50
N ASP A 93 4.39 4.16 -19.66
CA ASP A 93 3.56 5.35 -19.90
C ASP A 93 2.05 5.05 -19.90
N ASN A 94 1.67 3.77 -19.92
CA ASN A 94 0.28 3.37 -19.73
C ASN A 94 -0.12 3.28 -18.26
N VAL A 95 0.84 3.26 -17.34
CA VAL A 95 0.59 3.31 -15.90
C VAL A 95 0.44 4.77 -15.46
N LEU A 96 -0.79 5.13 -15.06
CA LEU A 96 -1.13 6.50 -14.64
C LEU A 96 -0.64 6.82 -13.23
N GLY A 97 -0.48 5.80 -12.39
CA GLY A 97 -0.11 5.94 -10.99
C GLY A 97 -0.73 4.82 -10.16
N GLY A 98 -0.86 5.06 -8.86
CA GLY A 98 -1.50 4.13 -7.93
C GLY A 98 -2.67 4.76 -7.19
N GLU A 99 -3.49 3.91 -6.60
CA GLU A 99 -4.53 4.29 -5.64
C GLU A 99 -4.52 3.30 -4.47
N MET A 100 -4.47 3.83 -3.25
CA MET A 100 -4.61 3.02 -2.04
C MET A 100 -6.09 2.84 -1.73
N ALA A 101 -6.53 1.60 -1.63
CA ALA A 101 -7.91 1.27 -1.31
C ALA A 101 -8.10 1.15 0.19
N VAL A 102 -9.25 1.63 0.67
CA VAL A 102 -9.73 1.47 2.05
C VAL A 102 -11.14 0.90 1.96
N TRP A 103 -11.27 -0.41 1.99
CA TRP A 103 -12.59 -1.05 2.08
C TRP A 103 -13.13 -0.91 3.51
N THR A 104 -14.43 -0.61 3.64
CA THR A 104 -14.99 -0.03 4.87
C THR A 104 -15.83 -1.01 5.69
N GLU A 105 -15.68 -2.31 5.48
CA GLU A 105 -16.43 -3.36 6.20
C GLU A 105 -16.33 -3.20 7.72
N THR A 106 -15.19 -2.73 8.23
CA THR A 106 -14.96 -2.44 9.67
C THR A 106 -14.33 -1.06 9.92
N ILE A 107 -14.53 -0.11 9.00
CA ILE A 107 -13.94 1.23 9.05
C ILE A 107 -15.03 2.28 9.00
N ASP A 108 -14.91 3.26 9.88
CA ASP A 108 -15.83 4.38 10.01
C ASP A 108 -15.05 5.71 10.15
N PRO A 109 -15.72 6.86 10.23
CA PRO A 109 -15.04 8.15 10.39
C PRO A 109 -14.19 8.27 11.67
N VAL A 110 -14.46 7.45 12.71
CA VAL A 110 -13.71 7.49 13.96
C VAL A 110 -12.33 6.83 13.80
N SER A 111 -12.28 5.75 13.01
CA SER A 111 -11.10 4.92 12.82
C SER A 111 -10.32 5.21 11.53
N LEU A 112 -10.91 5.89 10.55
CA LEU A 112 -10.31 6.13 9.23
C LEU A 112 -8.87 6.67 9.31
N ASP A 113 -8.64 7.70 10.13
CA ASP A 113 -7.33 8.37 10.22
C ASP A 113 -6.21 7.43 10.66
N THR A 114 -6.45 6.60 11.68
CA THR A 114 -5.42 5.71 12.25
C THR A 114 -5.05 4.60 11.28
N ILE A 115 -5.97 4.24 10.39
CA ILE A 115 -5.77 3.23 9.36
C ILE A 115 -5.01 3.82 8.19
N VAL A 116 -5.48 4.95 7.65
CA VAL A 116 -4.92 5.53 6.43
C VAL A 116 -3.55 6.15 6.70
N TRP A 117 -3.40 6.86 7.81
CA TRP A 117 -2.21 7.63 8.09
C TRP A 117 -1.31 6.96 9.12
N PRO A 118 0.01 6.97 8.90
CA PRO A 118 0.74 7.69 7.86
C PRO A 118 1.01 6.85 6.59
N ARG A 119 0.44 5.63 6.48
CA ARG A 119 0.70 4.69 5.38
C ARG A 119 0.45 5.29 3.99
N ALA A 120 -0.61 6.06 3.81
CA ALA A 120 -0.87 6.77 2.56
C ALA A 120 0.19 7.84 2.23
N GLY A 121 0.82 8.45 3.23
CA GLY A 121 1.94 9.37 3.03
C GLY A 121 3.18 8.67 2.45
N VAL A 122 3.35 7.38 2.73
CA VAL A 122 4.43 6.56 2.19
C VAL A 122 4.27 6.37 0.69
N ALA A 123 3.07 5.95 0.27
CA ALA A 123 2.73 5.79 -1.13
C ALA A 123 2.87 7.13 -1.87
N ALA A 124 2.38 8.22 -1.27
CA ALA A 124 2.52 9.56 -1.85
C ALA A 124 3.98 9.94 -2.13
N GLU A 125 4.91 9.66 -1.21
CA GLU A 125 6.32 9.93 -1.44
C GLU A 125 6.90 9.08 -2.58
N VAL A 126 6.63 7.77 -2.57
CA VAL A 126 7.15 6.83 -3.58
C VAL A 126 6.62 7.19 -4.96
N TRP A 127 5.34 7.53 -5.08
CA TRP A 127 4.73 7.85 -6.37
C TRP A 127 5.12 9.24 -6.88
N TRP A 128 5.45 10.16 -5.98
CA TRP A 128 5.85 11.52 -6.35
C TRP A 128 7.32 11.61 -6.75
N SER A 129 8.20 11.01 -5.97
CA SER A 129 9.66 11.18 -6.09
C SER A 129 10.40 9.93 -6.59
N GLY A 130 9.68 8.82 -6.80
CA GLY A 130 10.31 7.50 -6.95
C GLY A 130 10.90 7.02 -5.62
N ARG A 131 11.69 5.95 -5.62
CA ARG A 131 12.38 5.44 -4.42
C ARG A 131 13.89 5.63 -4.45
N THR A 132 14.42 6.11 -5.57
CA THR A 132 15.85 6.28 -5.74
C THR A 132 16.31 7.65 -5.23
N ASP A 133 17.57 7.73 -4.82
CA ASP A 133 18.26 9.00 -4.59
C ASP A 133 18.74 9.61 -5.92
N ALA A 134 19.41 10.76 -5.85
CA ALA A 134 19.95 11.45 -7.02
C ALA A 134 21.03 10.64 -7.76
N GLN A 135 21.60 9.62 -7.12
CA GLN A 135 22.60 8.71 -7.66
C GLN A 135 21.98 7.43 -8.23
N GLY A 136 20.65 7.28 -8.15
CA GLY A 136 19.92 6.11 -8.65
C GLY A 136 19.88 4.94 -7.67
N ASN A 137 20.35 5.09 -6.43
CA ASN A 137 20.29 4.02 -5.43
C ASN A 137 18.95 4.05 -4.69
N ASN A 138 18.42 2.88 -4.36
CA ASN A 138 17.22 2.80 -3.55
C ASN A 138 17.44 3.39 -2.16
N ARG A 139 16.63 4.40 -1.80
CA ARG A 139 16.57 4.94 -0.45
C ARG A 139 16.14 3.84 0.51
N THR A 140 16.84 3.74 1.63
CA THR A 140 16.61 2.71 2.63
C THR A 140 15.50 3.10 3.59
N GLN A 141 15.06 2.14 4.41
CA GLN A 141 14.13 2.42 5.50
C GLN A 141 14.74 3.36 6.56
N TYR A 142 16.08 3.38 6.69
CA TYR A 142 16.77 4.33 7.56
C TYR A 142 16.66 5.77 7.03
N ASP A 143 16.62 5.97 5.71
CA ASP A 143 16.43 7.28 5.08
C ASP A 143 14.98 7.78 5.16
N ALA A 144 14.03 6.84 5.13
CA ALA A 144 12.60 7.13 5.10
C ALA A 144 12.01 7.38 6.50
N ARG A 145 12.39 6.57 7.49
CA ARG A 145 11.77 6.59 8.83
C ARG A 145 11.76 7.99 9.47
N PRO A 146 12.88 8.74 9.55
CA PRO A 146 12.87 10.04 10.21
C PRO A 146 11.88 11.03 9.58
N ARG A 147 11.79 11.06 8.24
CA ARG A 147 10.88 11.95 7.51
C ARG A 147 9.43 11.53 7.67
N LEU A 148 9.15 10.22 7.67
CA LEU A 148 7.81 9.70 7.89
C LEU A 148 7.32 9.94 9.32
N SER A 149 8.19 9.77 10.34
CA SER A 149 7.88 10.10 11.73
C SER A 149 7.55 11.59 11.88
N GLU A 150 8.39 12.48 11.33
CA GLU A 150 8.16 13.93 11.36
C GLU A 150 6.85 14.32 10.66
N GLN A 151 6.58 13.73 9.49
CA GLN A 151 5.34 13.96 8.75
C GLN A 151 4.11 13.46 9.53
N ARG A 152 4.19 12.34 10.25
CA ARG A 152 3.11 11.84 11.11
C ARG A 152 2.79 12.82 12.24
N GLU A 153 3.81 13.38 12.90
CA GLU A 153 3.59 14.41 13.93
C GLU A 153 3.02 15.71 13.34
N ARG A 154 3.46 16.08 12.13
CA ARG A 154 2.89 17.23 11.40
C ARG A 154 1.42 17.01 11.04
N MET A 155 1.01 15.80 10.69
CA MET A 155 -0.40 15.44 10.48
C MET A 155 -1.19 15.54 11.79
N LEU A 156 -0.63 15.04 12.90
CA LEU A 156 -1.27 15.08 14.21
C LEU A 156 -1.54 16.52 14.68
N THR A 157 -0.58 17.43 14.51
CA THR A 157 -0.74 18.86 14.83
C THR A 157 -1.83 19.56 13.99
N ARG A 158 -2.24 18.96 12.86
CA ARG A 158 -3.32 19.43 11.98
C ARG A 158 -4.65 18.69 12.21
N GLY A 159 -4.74 17.84 13.23
CA GLY A 159 -5.95 17.11 13.59
C GLY A 159 -6.12 15.75 12.90
N VAL A 160 -5.16 15.31 12.09
CA VAL A 160 -5.19 13.98 11.43
C VAL A 160 -4.54 12.96 12.35
N ARG A 161 -5.33 12.02 12.88
CA ARG A 161 -4.91 11.11 13.96
C ARG A 161 -4.23 9.84 13.43
N GLY A 162 -3.11 9.99 12.73
CA GLY A 162 -2.34 8.85 12.20
C GLY A 162 -1.66 7.99 13.28
N THR A 163 -1.37 6.73 12.96
CA THR A 163 -0.70 5.79 13.88
C THR A 163 0.81 6.04 13.98
N PRO A 164 1.44 5.82 15.15
CA PRO A 164 2.89 5.81 15.26
C PRO A 164 3.51 4.69 14.39
N ILE A 165 4.67 4.95 13.77
CA ILE A 165 5.36 3.98 12.90
C ILE A 165 6.52 3.25 13.58
N THR A 166 6.94 3.76 14.74
CA THR A 166 8.06 3.29 15.55
C THR A 166 7.87 3.74 16.99
N GLN A 167 8.73 3.27 17.89
CA GLN A 167 8.78 3.75 19.27
C GLN A 167 9.31 5.19 19.31
N GLN A 168 8.76 6.03 20.18
CA GLN A 168 9.18 7.43 20.33
C GLN A 168 10.69 7.56 20.64
N TRP A 169 11.28 6.60 21.36
CA TRP A 169 12.71 6.56 21.61
C TRP A 169 13.52 6.55 20.30
N CYS A 170 13.08 5.78 19.29
CA CYS A 170 13.75 5.70 17.98
C CYS A 170 13.75 7.02 17.21
N ASP A 171 12.76 7.88 17.46
CA ASP A 171 12.65 9.20 16.81
C ASP A 171 13.51 10.26 17.51
N MET A 172 13.94 10.01 18.74
CA MET A 172 14.76 10.93 19.54
C MET A 172 16.25 10.53 19.61
N ASN A 173 16.63 9.39 19.02
CA ASN A 173 17.99 8.85 19.08
C ASN A 173 18.56 8.60 17.68
N VAL A 174 19.82 8.12 17.62
CA VAL A 174 20.52 7.89 16.36
C VAL A 174 19.75 6.87 15.52
N VAL A 175 19.65 7.14 14.22
CA VAL A 175 18.70 6.41 13.36
C VAL A 175 18.93 4.89 13.37
N GLY A 176 20.21 4.49 13.45
CA GLY A 176 20.66 3.10 13.46
C GLY A 176 20.37 2.33 14.76
N ASP A 177 20.06 3.00 15.87
CA ASP A 177 19.87 2.32 17.16
C ASP A 177 18.60 1.45 17.19
N CYS A 178 17.64 1.73 16.31
CA CYS A 178 16.44 0.92 16.09
C CYS A 178 16.52 0.10 14.80
N GLY A 179 17.74 -0.27 14.38
CA GLY A 179 17.98 -1.20 13.30
C GLY A 179 17.65 -2.64 13.71
N GLN A 180 17.18 -3.44 12.76
CA GLN A 180 17.04 -4.87 12.97
C GLN A 180 18.46 -5.48 13.08
N PRO A 181 18.76 -6.30 14.11
CA PRO A 181 20.04 -6.99 14.20
C PRO A 181 20.26 -7.86 12.95
N SER A 182 21.46 -7.78 12.39
CA SER A 182 21.92 -8.59 11.26
C SER A 182 22.43 -9.95 11.69
#